data_AF-A0A2G5UTK0-F1
#
_entry.id   AF-A0A2G5UTK0-F1
#
_cell.length_a   1.000
_cell.length_b   1.000
_cell.length_c   1.000
_cell.angle_alpha   90.00
_cell.angle_beta   90.00
_cell.angle_gamma   90.00
#
_symmetry.space_group_name_H-M   'P 1'
#
loop_
_entity.id
_entity.type
_entity.pdbx_description
1 polymer ?
#
loop_
_entity_poly.entity_id
_entity_poly.type
_entity_poly.pdbx_seq_one_letter_code
_entity_poly.pdbx_strand_id
1 'polypeptide(L)'
;MVDNKDLKIDLLYYLAQQIHPVVSRLVEPIEETDAVRIAECLGLDSTNYRRAAVAQANQRAAEEDCTWQQENYELCEGVVVVCPHPECGYSNVIRETFDFVTDPTSPRFLIAGCSQCNLTWESSEHQAVISNQIDRQLGEFVARHHFAAYKCDEPTCEFKTRVQTMKWCREGLECIRCSTGVLRREYTSKQLFDQQMFFRQIFDVDAALRKMSDSQKRAAENRDRQQFNACRIDSMDIVNRINEKYLERNSYNRVDLSYIFAPMMKI
;
A
#
# COMPACT_ATOMS: atom_id res chain seq x y z
N MET A 1 -33.34 -11.57 -34.93
CA MET A 1 -32.76 -10.74 -33.86
C MET A 1 -33.33 -9.34 -34.05
N VAL A 2 -34.09 -8.83 -33.09
CA VAL A 2 -34.73 -7.52 -33.19
C VAL A 2 -33.65 -6.47 -32.90
N ASP A 3 -33.36 -5.60 -33.87
CA ASP A 3 -32.46 -4.47 -33.67
C ASP A 3 -33.05 -3.52 -32.64
N ASN A 4 -32.47 -3.54 -31.43
CA ASN A 4 -32.82 -2.62 -30.38
C ASN A 4 -32.01 -1.33 -30.57
N LYS A 5 -32.63 -0.30 -31.15
CA LYS A 5 -31.99 0.99 -31.49
C LYS A 5 -31.48 1.77 -30.27
N ASP A 6 -31.89 1.37 -29.07
CA ASP A 6 -31.47 1.98 -27.81
C ASP A 6 -30.12 1.45 -27.31
N LEU A 7 -29.64 0.32 -27.86
CA LEU A 7 -28.33 -0.25 -27.53
C LEU A 7 -27.27 0.28 -28.50
N LYS A 8 -26.21 0.88 -27.95
CA LYS A 8 -25.03 1.32 -28.68
C LYS A 8 -23.85 0.42 -28.34
N ILE A 9 -22.93 0.27 -29.29
CA ILE A 9 -21.69 -0.47 -29.09
C ILE A 9 -20.85 0.27 -28.04
N ASP A 10 -20.43 -0.45 -27.00
CA ASP A 10 -19.52 0.07 -26.00
C ASP A 10 -18.08 -0.03 -26.49
N LEU A 11 -17.61 1.02 -27.18
CA LEU A 11 -16.25 1.08 -27.70
C LEU A 11 -15.19 1.00 -26.60
N LEU A 12 -15.48 1.54 -25.41
CA LEU A 12 -14.55 1.53 -24.27
C LEU A 12 -14.31 0.09 -23.80
N TYR A 13 -15.37 -0.72 -23.76
CA TYR A 13 -15.25 -2.14 -23.43
C TYR A 13 -14.29 -2.88 -24.38
N TYR A 14 -14.42 -2.69 -25.70
CA TYR A 14 -13.55 -3.36 -26.67
C TYR A 14 -12.10 -2.87 -26.58
N LEU A 15 -11.89 -1.57 -26.45
CA LEU A 15 -10.56 -0.99 -26.30
C LEU A 15 -9.86 -1.50 -25.03
N ALA A 16 -10.56 -1.52 -23.90
CA ALA A 16 -10.01 -1.91 -22.61
C ALA A 16 -9.83 -3.43 -22.47
N GLN A 17 -10.81 -4.23 -22.92
CA GLN A 17 -10.87 -5.66 -22.62
C GLN A 17 -10.30 -6.55 -23.72
N GLN A 18 -10.31 -6.10 -24.98
CA GLN A 18 -9.91 -6.93 -26.12
C GLN A 18 -8.63 -6.42 -26.80
N ILE A 19 -8.55 -5.12 -27.06
CA ILE A 19 -7.42 -4.55 -27.80
C ILE A 19 -6.21 -4.34 -26.86
N HIS A 20 -6.41 -3.66 -25.72
CA HIS A 20 -5.33 -3.33 -24.79
C HIS A 20 -4.55 -4.56 -24.29
N PRO A 21 -5.17 -5.67 -23.83
CA PRO A 21 -4.42 -6.82 -23.31
C PRO A 21 -3.60 -7.53 -24.39
N VAL A 22 -4.11 -7.59 -25.62
CA VAL A 22 -3.42 -8.24 -26.74
C VAL A 22 -2.22 -7.42 -27.18
N VAL A 23 -2.39 -6.10 -27.36
CA VAL A 23 -1.31 -5.19 -27.75
C VAL A 23 -0.25 -5.15 -26.65
N SER A 24 -0.66 -5.02 -25.38
CA SER A 24 0.27 -4.97 -24.24
C SER A 24 1.17 -6.20 -24.18
N ARG A 25 0.64 -7.41 -24.41
CA ARG A 25 1.46 -8.63 -24.45
C ARG A 25 2.49 -8.62 -25.58
N LEU A 26 2.09 -8.16 -26.78
CA LEU A 26 2.98 -8.18 -27.95
C LEU A 26 4.16 -7.22 -27.81
N VAL A 27 3.95 -6.10 -27.13
CA VAL A 27 4.96 -5.05 -26.96
C VAL A 27 5.64 -5.06 -25.59
N GLU A 28 5.19 -5.90 -24.65
CA GLU A 28 5.79 -6.04 -23.32
C GLU A 28 7.32 -6.29 -23.33
N PRO A 29 7.89 -7.05 -24.27
CA PRO A 29 9.35 -7.22 -24.34
C PRO A 29 10.11 -6.01 -24.88
N ILE A 30 9.43 -4.99 -25.43
CA ILE A 30 10.06 -3.81 -26.03
C ILE A 30 10.39 -2.82 -24.92
N GLU A 31 11.69 -2.59 -24.70
CA GLU A 31 12.16 -1.58 -23.76
C GLU A 31 11.53 -0.20 -24.07
N GLU A 32 11.20 0.57 -23.02
CA GLU A 32 10.50 1.86 -23.08
C GLU A 32 8.98 1.83 -23.37
N THR A 33 8.36 0.64 -23.43
CA THR A 33 6.91 0.50 -23.60
C THR A 33 6.25 -0.01 -22.31
N ASP A 34 5.15 0.62 -21.88
CA ASP A 34 4.39 0.16 -20.71
C ASP A 34 2.87 0.14 -20.97
N ALA A 35 2.16 -0.61 -20.12
CA ALA A 35 0.70 -0.75 -20.21
C ALA A 35 -0.03 0.60 -20.06
N VAL A 36 0.57 1.57 -19.38
CA VAL A 36 0.00 2.91 -19.15
C VAL A 36 0.03 3.71 -20.45
N ARG A 37 1.17 3.77 -21.13
CA ARG A 37 1.35 4.47 -22.40
C ARG A 37 0.47 3.88 -23.50
N ILE A 38 0.29 2.56 -23.52
CA ILE A 38 -0.64 1.90 -24.45
C ILE A 38 -2.08 2.31 -24.15
N ALA A 39 -2.48 2.39 -22.87
CA ALA A 39 -3.81 2.85 -22.49
C ALA A 39 -4.04 4.31 -22.91
N GLU A 40 -3.05 5.19 -22.74
CA GLU A 40 -3.11 6.58 -23.18
C GLU A 40 -3.22 6.70 -24.71
N CYS A 41 -2.47 5.89 -25.45
CA CYS A 41 -2.59 5.83 -26.92
C CYS A 41 -3.95 5.32 -27.40
N LEU A 42 -4.62 4.46 -26.62
CA LEU A 42 -5.97 3.96 -26.91
C LEU A 42 -7.08 4.90 -26.42
N GLY A 43 -6.75 6.02 -25.75
CA GLY A 43 -7.72 6.95 -25.19
C GLY A 43 -8.45 6.43 -23.96
N LEU A 44 -7.86 5.47 -23.24
CA LEU A 44 -8.41 4.89 -22.01
C LEU A 44 -7.91 5.65 -20.77
N ASP A 45 -8.69 5.57 -19.68
CA ASP A 45 -8.27 6.11 -18.39
C ASP A 45 -7.06 5.33 -17.83
N SER A 46 -5.89 5.97 -17.86
CA SER A 46 -4.61 5.36 -17.50
C SER A 46 -4.41 5.18 -15.98
N THR A 47 -5.30 5.71 -15.14
CA THR A 47 -5.16 5.69 -13.68
C THR A 47 -5.14 4.26 -13.11
N ASN A 48 -6.02 3.40 -13.61
CA ASN A 48 -6.10 2.00 -13.18
C ASN A 48 -4.92 1.17 -13.71
N TYR A 49 -4.49 1.44 -14.95
CA TYR A 49 -3.34 0.79 -15.57
C TYR A 49 -2.04 1.16 -14.88
N ARG A 50 -1.91 2.41 -14.40
CA ARG A 50 -0.75 2.86 -13.62
C ARG A 50 -0.59 2.09 -12.33
N ARG A 51 -1.68 1.87 -11.58
CA ARG A 51 -1.65 1.05 -10.36
C ARG A 51 -1.23 -0.39 -10.64
N ALA A 52 -1.74 -0.97 -11.74
CA ALA A 52 -1.40 -2.33 -12.14
C ALA A 52 0.07 -2.46 -12.60
N ALA A 53 0.55 -1.50 -13.41
CA ALA A 53 1.92 -1.47 -13.93
C ALA A 53 2.94 -1.34 -12.80
N VAL A 54 2.71 -0.44 -11.83
CA VAL A 54 3.60 -0.28 -10.66
C VAL A 54 3.60 -1.55 -9.79
N ALA A 55 2.44 -2.19 -9.59
CA ALA A 55 2.37 -3.44 -8.83
C ALA A 55 3.14 -4.59 -9.52
N GLN A 56 3.07 -4.69 -10.85
CA GLN A 56 3.80 -5.68 -11.63
C GLN A 56 5.31 -5.38 -11.67
N ALA A 57 5.69 -4.11 -11.83
CA ALA A 57 7.08 -3.67 -11.75
C ALA A 57 7.69 -3.97 -10.37
N ASN A 58 6.95 -3.74 -9.28
CA ASN A 58 7.40 -4.07 -7.91
C ASN A 58 7.53 -5.58 -7.65
N GLN A 59 6.81 -6.43 -8.41
CA GLN A 59 7.00 -7.88 -8.40
C GLN A 59 8.25 -8.28 -9.20
N ARG A 60 8.43 -7.76 -10.42
CA ARG A 60 9.63 -8.02 -11.24
C ARG A 60 10.91 -7.51 -10.60
N ALA A 61 10.89 -6.29 -10.05
CA ALA A 61 12.02 -5.71 -9.34
C ALA A 61 12.34 -6.46 -8.04
N ALA A 62 11.37 -7.16 -7.44
CA ALA A 62 11.63 -8.07 -6.32
C ALA A 62 12.28 -9.40 -6.77
N GLU A 63 12.13 -9.76 -8.04
CA GLU A 63 12.67 -10.98 -8.65
C GLU A 63 14.06 -10.73 -9.30
N GLU A 64 14.38 -9.51 -9.74
CA GLU A 64 15.57 -9.24 -10.58
C GLU A 64 16.64 -8.29 -10.01
N ASP A 65 16.42 -7.48 -8.96
CA ASP A 65 17.42 -6.48 -8.54
C ASP A 65 17.73 -6.43 -7.04
N CYS A 66 19.03 -6.58 -6.73
CA CYS A 66 19.64 -6.45 -5.39
C CYS A 66 19.96 -4.99 -5.03
N THR A 67 19.44 -4.01 -5.76
CA THR A 67 19.48 -2.62 -5.32
C THR A 67 18.59 -2.48 -4.09
N TRP A 68 19.18 -2.01 -3.00
CA TRP A 68 18.50 -1.64 -1.76
C TRP A 68 17.36 -0.67 -2.08
N GLN A 69 16.16 -1.21 -2.32
CA GLN A 69 15.00 -0.42 -2.71
C GLN A 69 14.74 0.60 -1.60
N GLN A 70 14.91 1.87 -1.95
CA GLN A 70 14.39 2.97 -1.15
C GLN A 70 12.90 2.67 -0.94
N GLU A 71 12.48 2.53 0.32
CA GLU A 71 11.14 2.08 0.68
C GLU A 71 10.07 2.89 -0.08
N ASN A 72 9.51 2.34 -1.16
CA ASN A 72 8.53 3.02 -1.98
C ASN A 72 7.12 2.62 -1.53
N TYR A 73 6.45 3.54 -0.84
CA TYR A 73 5.09 3.36 -0.32
C TYR A 73 4.02 4.08 -1.16
N GLU A 74 4.30 4.39 -2.43
CA GLU A 74 3.33 5.04 -3.35
C GLU A 74 2.00 4.29 -3.45
N LEU A 75 2.05 2.96 -3.48
CA LEU A 75 0.86 2.11 -3.56
C LEU A 75 0.16 1.87 -2.21
N CYS A 76 0.77 2.28 -1.09
CA CYS A 76 0.18 2.10 0.23
C CYS A 76 -0.90 3.15 0.49
N GLU A 77 -1.97 2.74 1.16
CA GLU A 77 -3.05 3.62 1.62
C GLU A 77 -2.59 4.44 2.84
N GLY A 78 -2.97 5.72 2.91
CA GLY A 78 -2.68 6.58 4.06
C GLY A 78 -3.51 6.21 5.29
N VAL A 79 -3.06 6.61 6.47
CA VAL A 79 -3.84 6.45 7.71
C VAL A 79 -5.03 7.40 7.65
N VAL A 80 -6.24 6.88 7.73
CA VAL A 80 -7.46 7.69 7.78
C VAL A 80 -7.88 7.87 9.24
N VAL A 81 -7.91 9.12 9.71
CA VAL A 81 -8.38 9.47 11.05
C VAL A 81 -9.60 10.37 10.95
N VAL A 82 -10.76 9.83 11.32
CA VAL A 82 -11.99 10.59 11.52
C VAL A 82 -11.83 11.42 12.79
N CYS A 83 -12.00 12.73 12.66
CA CYS A 83 -11.85 13.68 13.75
C CYS A 83 -12.79 13.31 14.91
N PRO A 84 -12.26 13.10 16.14
CA PRO A 84 -13.06 12.71 17.30
C PRO A 84 -13.90 13.88 17.86
N HIS A 85 -13.67 15.11 17.41
CA HIS A 85 -14.48 16.26 17.82
C HIS A 85 -15.92 16.14 17.29
N PRO A 86 -16.95 16.19 18.16
CA PRO A 86 -18.34 15.91 17.80
C PRO A 86 -18.90 16.74 16.64
N GLU A 87 -18.45 18.00 16.50
CA GLU A 87 -18.94 18.93 15.49
C GLU A 87 -18.19 18.86 14.15
N CYS A 88 -17.08 18.11 14.08
CA CYS A 88 -16.22 18.08 12.90
C CYS A 88 -16.47 16.86 12.02
N GLY A 89 -16.25 15.64 12.54
CA GLY A 89 -16.44 14.39 11.79
C GLY A 89 -15.59 14.22 10.51
N TYR A 90 -14.61 15.10 10.26
CA TYR A 90 -13.78 15.07 9.05
C TYR A 90 -12.80 13.91 9.02
N SER A 91 -12.63 13.29 7.85
CA SER A 91 -11.64 12.22 7.62
C SER A 91 -10.30 12.79 7.16
N ASN A 92 -9.32 12.82 8.06
CA ASN A 92 -7.96 13.26 7.78
C ASN A 92 -7.16 12.09 7.20
N VAL A 93 -6.54 12.29 6.03
CA VAL A 93 -5.66 11.28 5.41
C VAL A 93 -4.21 11.66 5.70
N ILE A 94 -3.53 10.84 6.50
CA ILE A 94 -2.17 11.07 6.96
C ILE A 94 -1.25 10.12 6.19
N ARG A 95 -0.28 10.68 5.45
CA ARG A 95 0.75 9.92 4.72
C ARG A 95 2.18 10.23 5.18
N GLU A 96 2.34 11.30 5.95
CA GLU A 96 3.62 11.74 6.48
C GLU A 96 3.47 12.00 7.98
N THR A 97 4.58 12.01 8.71
CA THR A 97 4.60 12.30 10.15
C THR A 97 4.30 13.77 10.44
N PHE A 98 4.81 14.65 9.58
CA PHE A 98 4.82 16.10 9.75
C PHE A 98 4.20 16.80 8.54
N ASP A 99 3.55 17.93 8.76
CA ASP A 99 3.06 18.79 7.69
C ASP A 99 4.15 19.75 7.24
N PHE A 100 4.83 19.41 6.15
CA PHE A 100 5.78 20.30 5.48
C PHE A 100 5.14 21.16 4.38
N VAL A 101 3.89 20.88 4.00
CA VAL A 101 3.21 21.55 2.89
C VAL A 101 2.67 22.90 3.34
N THR A 102 2.04 22.93 4.53
CA THR A 102 1.45 24.17 5.05
C THR A 102 2.46 25.01 5.84
N ASP A 103 3.40 24.38 6.55
CA ASP A 103 4.44 25.06 7.33
C ASP A 103 5.81 24.39 7.17
N PRO A 104 6.57 24.74 6.12
CA PRO A 104 7.91 24.19 5.89
C PRO A 104 8.93 24.55 6.99
N THR A 105 8.66 25.61 7.76
CA THR A 105 9.59 26.20 8.72
C THR A 105 9.39 25.71 10.15
N SER A 106 8.15 25.43 10.54
CA SER A 106 7.77 24.88 11.85
C SER A 106 6.75 23.75 11.67
N PRO A 107 7.19 22.61 11.10
CA PRO A 107 6.30 21.51 10.76
C PRO A 107 5.59 20.97 12.00
N ARG A 108 4.27 20.77 11.91
CA ARG A 108 3.44 20.20 12.97
C ARG A 108 3.20 18.72 12.70
N PHE A 109 2.99 17.93 13.75
CA PHE A 109 2.55 16.55 13.60
C PHE A 109 1.17 16.51 12.93
N LEU A 110 1.04 15.71 11.87
CA LEU A 110 -0.25 15.50 11.20
C LEU A 110 -1.26 14.75 12.08
N ILE A 111 -0.77 14.01 13.09
CA ILE A 111 -1.60 13.35 14.10
C ILE A 111 -1.89 14.21 15.34
N ALA A 112 -1.42 15.47 15.41
CA ALA A 112 -1.69 16.32 16.57
C ALA A 112 -3.06 17.04 16.50
N GLY A 113 -3.74 17.03 15.35
CA GLY A 113 -5.01 17.72 15.20
C GLY A 113 -5.65 17.53 13.83
N CYS A 114 -6.82 18.12 13.67
CA CYS A 114 -7.59 18.01 12.43
C CYS A 114 -7.31 19.17 11.47
N SER A 115 -7.14 18.88 10.19
CA SER A 115 -6.90 19.89 9.15
C SER A 115 -8.13 20.77 8.83
N GLN A 116 -9.35 20.32 9.14
CA GLN A 116 -10.56 21.10 8.89
C GLN A 116 -10.91 22.03 10.05
N CYS A 117 -11.05 21.51 11.28
CA CYS A 117 -11.45 22.35 12.42
C CYS A 117 -10.27 23.01 13.16
N ASN A 118 -9.03 22.64 12.81
CA ASN A 118 -7.79 23.13 13.46
C ASN A 118 -7.72 22.88 14.97
N LEU A 119 -8.61 22.04 15.51
CA LEU A 119 -8.59 21.61 16.91
C LEU A 119 -7.60 20.46 17.09
N THR A 120 -6.91 20.48 18.23
CA THR A 120 -5.93 19.47 18.60
C THR A 120 -6.60 18.23 19.19
N TRP A 121 -5.90 17.10 19.11
CA TRP A 121 -6.35 15.81 19.65
C TRP A 121 -5.65 15.51 20.98
N GLU A 122 -5.83 16.37 21.98
CA GLU A 122 -5.04 16.31 23.23
C GLU A 122 -5.63 15.41 24.33
N SER A 123 -6.95 15.17 24.31
CA SER A 123 -7.57 14.36 25.36
C SER A 123 -7.18 12.89 25.25
N SER A 124 -7.12 12.20 26.38
CA SER A 124 -6.90 10.74 26.42
C SER A 124 -7.98 9.97 25.65
N GLU A 125 -9.22 10.49 25.61
CA GLU A 125 -10.31 9.93 24.82
C GLU A 125 -10.03 10.06 23.32
N HIS A 126 -9.53 11.21 22.85
CA HIS A 126 -9.13 11.39 21.45
C HIS A 126 -8.01 10.40 21.08
N GLN A 127 -6.99 10.26 21.92
CA GLN A 127 -5.88 9.33 21.68
C GLN A 127 -6.33 7.87 21.62
N ALA A 128 -7.26 7.47 22.49
CA ALA A 128 -7.86 6.14 22.46
C ALA A 128 -8.67 5.91 21.17
N VAL A 129 -9.48 6.89 20.76
CA VAL A 129 -10.27 6.81 19.51
C VAL A 129 -9.35 6.70 18.30
N ILE A 130 -8.29 7.51 18.23
CA ILE A 130 -7.32 7.47 17.12
C ILE A 130 -6.60 6.13 17.08
N SER A 131 -6.10 5.66 18.23
CA SER A 131 -5.45 4.34 18.34
C SER A 131 -6.36 3.21 17.84
N ASN A 132 -7.63 3.22 18.23
CA ASN A 132 -8.62 2.23 17.79
C ASN A 132 -8.91 2.31 16.30
N GLN A 133 -8.94 3.52 15.72
CA GLN A 133 -9.13 3.70 14.28
C GLN A 133 -7.93 3.17 13.47
N ILE A 134 -6.71 3.36 13.96
CA ILE A 134 -5.48 2.83 13.33
C ILE A 134 -5.48 1.31 13.41
N ASP A 135 -5.78 0.75 14.59
CA ASP A 135 -5.83 -0.69 14.81
C ASP A 135 -6.89 -1.36 13.93
N ARG A 136 -8.07 -0.75 13.79
CA ARG A 136 -9.13 -1.22 12.89
C ARG A 136 -8.65 -1.30 11.43
N GLN A 137 -7.98 -0.25 10.94
CA GLN A 137 -7.46 -0.22 9.56
C GLN A 137 -6.42 -1.32 9.32
N LEU A 138 -5.49 -1.54 10.25
CA LEU A 138 -4.53 -2.63 10.16
C LEU A 138 -5.21 -4.00 10.15
N GLY A 139 -6.23 -4.19 11.00
CA GLY A 139 -7.07 -5.38 10.98
C GLY A 139 -7.79 -5.59 9.64
N GLU A 140 -8.27 -4.51 9.02
CA GLU A 140 -8.92 -4.55 7.69
C GLU A 140 -7.94 -4.95 6.58
N PHE A 141 -6.69 -4.48 6.61
CA PHE A 141 -5.67 -4.92 5.65
C PHE A 141 -5.32 -6.41 5.81
N VAL A 142 -5.23 -6.89 7.06
CA VAL A 142 -5.03 -8.32 7.33
C VAL A 142 -6.22 -9.14 6.80
N ALA A 143 -7.45 -8.73 7.12
CA ALA A 143 -8.65 -9.38 6.61
C ALA A 143 -8.68 -9.39 5.08
N ARG A 144 -8.35 -8.25 4.44
CA ARG A 144 -8.26 -8.12 2.99
C ARG A 144 -7.26 -9.11 2.39
N HIS A 145 -6.13 -9.34 3.02
CA HIS A 145 -5.15 -10.35 2.58
C HIS A 145 -5.68 -11.78 2.66
N HIS A 146 -6.40 -12.12 3.73
CA HIS A 146 -6.96 -13.46 3.88
C HIS A 146 -8.17 -13.71 2.96
N PHE A 147 -8.97 -12.69 2.66
CA PHE A 147 -10.13 -12.78 1.78
C PHE A 147 -9.83 -12.48 0.30
N ALA A 148 -8.61 -12.06 -0.02
CA ALA A 148 -8.18 -11.79 -1.39
C ALA A 148 -8.32 -13.03 -2.27
N ALA A 149 -8.97 -12.87 -3.42
CA ALA A 149 -9.04 -13.94 -4.40
C ALA A 149 -7.66 -14.15 -5.05
N TYR A 150 -7.48 -15.32 -5.62
CA TYR A 150 -6.43 -15.59 -6.57
C TYR A 150 -6.88 -15.11 -7.96
N LYS A 151 -6.00 -14.42 -8.67
CA LYS A 151 -6.17 -14.01 -10.06
C LYS A 151 -5.06 -14.63 -10.89
N CYS A 152 -5.42 -15.13 -12.07
CA CYS A 152 -4.44 -15.56 -13.06
C CYS A 152 -3.58 -14.37 -13.50
N ASP A 153 -2.27 -14.55 -13.51
CA ASP A 153 -1.32 -13.54 -14.01
C ASP A 153 -1.41 -13.35 -15.54
N GLU A 154 -1.81 -14.38 -16.27
CA GLU A 154 -2.09 -14.31 -17.72
C GLU A 154 -3.16 -13.24 -18.06
N PRO A 155 -2.80 -12.13 -18.75
CA PRO A 155 -3.68 -10.97 -18.93
C PRO A 155 -5.00 -11.28 -19.63
N THR A 156 -5.02 -12.22 -20.59
CA THR A 156 -6.25 -12.59 -21.32
C THR A 156 -7.09 -13.64 -20.60
N CYS A 157 -6.56 -14.29 -19.57
CA CYS A 157 -7.28 -15.37 -18.89
C CYS A 157 -8.34 -14.80 -17.93
N GLU A 158 -7.97 -13.74 -17.18
CA GLU A 158 -8.79 -13.04 -16.20
C GLU A 158 -9.50 -13.94 -15.17
N PHE A 159 -9.08 -15.20 -15.06
CA PHE A 159 -9.69 -16.15 -14.17
C PHE A 159 -9.43 -15.76 -12.72
N LYS A 160 -10.49 -15.74 -11.91
CA LYS A 160 -10.43 -15.44 -10.48
C LYS A 160 -11.10 -16.53 -9.67
N THR A 161 -10.51 -16.88 -8.54
CA THR A 161 -11.06 -17.88 -7.62
C THR A 161 -10.66 -17.57 -6.18
N ARG A 162 -11.54 -17.86 -5.22
CA ARG A 162 -11.20 -17.89 -3.79
C ARG A 162 -10.77 -19.28 -3.31
N VAL A 163 -10.97 -20.29 -4.15
CA VAL A 163 -10.61 -21.68 -3.87
C VAL A 163 -9.19 -21.91 -4.34
N GLN A 164 -8.33 -22.31 -3.41
CA GLN A 164 -6.99 -22.75 -3.74
C GLN A 164 -7.05 -24.06 -4.52
N THR A 165 -6.42 -24.10 -5.68
CA THR A 165 -6.31 -25.30 -6.51
C THR A 165 -5.19 -26.19 -5.98
N MET A 166 -5.25 -27.50 -6.24
CA MET A 166 -4.23 -28.45 -5.78
C MET A 166 -3.10 -28.65 -6.80
N LYS A 167 -3.20 -28.04 -7.99
CA LYS A 167 -2.24 -28.21 -9.07
C LYS A 167 -1.15 -27.14 -8.96
N TRP A 168 0.09 -27.59 -8.78
CA TRP A 168 1.26 -26.73 -8.64
C TRP A 168 2.21 -26.92 -9.82
N CYS A 169 2.76 -25.81 -10.32
CA CYS A 169 3.92 -25.78 -11.20
C CYS A 169 5.14 -25.28 -10.41
N ARG A 170 6.28 -25.07 -11.08
CA ARG A 170 7.50 -24.55 -10.44
C ARG A 170 7.32 -23.14 -9.88
N GLU A 171 6.50 -22.33 -10.52
CA GLU A 171 6.31 -20.91 -10.19
C GLU A 171 5.17 -20.68 -9.18
N GLY A 172 4.24 -21.62 -9.02
CA GLY A 172 3.16 -21.51 -8.05
C GLY A 172 1.94 -22.35 -8.38
N LEU A 173 0.75 -21.84 -8.02
CA LEU A 173 -0.53 -22.49 -8.26
C LEU A 173 -0.92 -22.38 -9.73
N GLU A 174 -1.10 -23.49 -10.43
CA GLU A 174 -1.43 -23.47 -11.85
C GLU A 174 -2.89 -23.05 -12.07
N CYS A 175 -3.12 -22.20 -13.07
CA CYS A 175 -4.45 -21.76 -13.46
C CYS A 175 -5.24 -22.88 -14.14
N ILE A 176 -6.42 -23.21 -13.60
CA ILE A 176 -7.29 -24.26 -14.14
C ILE A 176 -8.00 -23.88 -15.44
N ARG A 177 -7.99 -22.59 -15.82
CA ARG A 177 -8.67 -22.11 -17.04
C ARG A 177 -7.77 -22.16 -18.27
N CYS A 178 -6.57 -21.59 -18.18
CA CYS A 178 -5.63 -21.54 -19.32
C CYS A 178 -4.51 -22.58 -19.24
N SER A 179 -4.22 -23.17 -18.08
CA SER A 179 -3.08 -24.09 -17.84
C SER A 179 -1.69 -23.52 -18.15
N THR A 180 -1.59 -22.27 -18.60
CA THR A 180 -0.32 -21.57 -18.87
C THR A 180 0.04 -20.57 -17.77
N GLY A 181 -0.96 -19.92 -17.19
CA GLY A 181 -0.77 -18.90 -16.16
C GLY A 181 -0.72 -19.46 -14.73
N VAL A 182 -0.20 -18.64 -13.83
CA VAL A 182 -0.10 -18.91 -12.40
C VAL A 182 -1.11 -18.03 -11.65
N LEU A 183 -1.77 -18.64 -10.67
CA LEU A 183 -2.70 -17.99 -9.77
C LEU A 183 -1.93 -17.26 -8.66
N ARG A 184 -1.93 -15.92 -8.70
CA ARG A 184 -1.36 -15.05 -7.66
C ARG A 184 -2.47 -14.43 -6.83
N ARG A 185 -2.25 -14.20 -5.53
CA ARG A 185 -3.22 -13.45 -4.70
C ARG A 185 -3.33 -12.01 -5.20
N GLU A 186 -4.56 -11.50 -5.32
CA GLU A 186 -4.80 -10.09 -5.69
C GLU A 186 -4.22 -9.11 -4.67
N TYR A 187 -4.21 -9.48 -3.39
CA TYR A 187 -3.52 -8.74 -2.33
C TYR A 187 -2.46 -9.64 -1.69
N THR A 188 -1.21 -9.39 -2.07
CA THR A 188 -0.05 -10.23 -1.74
C THR A 188 0.43 -10.01 -0.31
N SER A 189 1.22 -10.96 0.21
CA SER A 189 1.84 -10.83 1.54
C SER A 189 2.85 -9.67 1.58
N LYS A 190 3.55 -9.41 0.47
CA LYS A 190 4.43 -8.23 0.31
C LYS A 190 3.63 -6.93 0.44
N GLN A 191 2.52 -6.78 -0.29
CA GLN A 191 1.69 -5.57 -0.19
C GLN A 191 1.13 -5.34 1.22
N LEU A 192 0.75 -6.41 1.94
CA LEU A 192 0.35 -6.29 3.34
C LEU A 192 1.50 -5.84 4.23
N PHE A 193 2.69 -6.41 4.04
CA PHE A 193 3.90 -6.02 4.78
C PHE A 193 4.27 -4.56 4.52
N ASP A 194 4.28 -4.14 3.25
CA ASP A 194 4.58 -2.76 2.85
C ASP A 194 3.56 -1.79 3.48
N GLN A 195 2.27 -2.14 3.50
CA GLN A 195 1.23 -1.34 4.14
C GLN A 195 1.42 -1.20 5.66
N GLN A 196 1.82 -2.28 6.34
CA GLN A 196 2.09 -2.28 7.78
C GLN A 196 3.36 -1.47 8.11
N MET A 197 4.41 -1.63 7.32
CA MET A 197 5.66 -0.86 7.44
C MET A 197 5.43 0.62 7.13
N PHE A 198 4.58 0.94 6.15
CA PHE A 198 4.20 2.33 5.85
C PHE A 198 3.52 3.00 7.04
N PHE A 199 2.54 2.32 7.66
CA PHE A 199 1.90 2.83 8.89
C PHE A 199 2.93 3.02 10.01
N ARG A 200 3.84 2.06 10.22
CA ARG A 200 4.93 2.20 11.18
C ARG A 200 5.81 3.41 10.88
N GLN A 201 6.17 3.64 9.61
CA GLN A 201 7.03 4.74 9.19
C GLN A 201 6.38 6.11 9.43
N ILE A 202 5.07 6.24 9.22
CA ILE A 202 4.31 7.47 9.51
C ILE A 202 4.44 7.88 10.98
N PHE A 203 4.48 6.90 11.90
CA PHE A 203 4.55 7.15 13.35
C PHE A 203 5.97 7.09 13.93
N ASP A 204 6.99 6.78 13.12
CA ASP A 204 8.39 6.81 13.54
C ASP A 204 8.91 8.26 13.53
N VAL A 205 8.59 8.98 14.61
CA VAL A 205 8.98 10.38 14.80
C VAL A 205 10.50 10.55 14.75
N ASP A 206 11.26 9.64 15.35
CA ASP A 206 12.72 9.75 15.38
C ASP A 206 13.33 9.56 13.99
N ALA A 207 12.78 8.66 13.16
CA ALA A 207 13.18 8.53 11.76
C ALA A 207 12.82 9.76 10.94
N ALA A 208 11.64 10.33 11.15
CA ALA A 208 11.22 11.56 10.48
C ALA A 208 12.10 12.76 10.87
N LEU A 209 12.45 12.91 12.15
CA LEU A 209 13.36 13.95 12.64
C LEU A 209 14.75 13.82 12.03
N ARG A 210 15.28 12.61 11.79
CA ARG A 210 16.58 12.43 11.13
C ARG A 210 16.61 12.98 9.71
N LYS A 211 15.47 13.04 9.01
CA LYS A 211 15.33 13.59 7.65
C LYS A 211 15.22 15.12 7.62
N MET A 212 14.97 15.77 8.76
CA MET A 212 14.83 17.23 8.86
C MET A 212 16.17 17.96 9.01
N SER A 213 16.18 19.25 8.66
CA SER A 213 17.27 20.16 9.01
C SER A 213 17.26 20.54 10.51
N ASP A 214 18.41 20.90 11.06
CA ASP A 214 18.51 21.23 12.50
C ASP A 214 17.68 22.47 12.90
N SER A 215 17.47 23.41 11.98
CA SER A 215 16.57 24.56 12.21
C SER A 215 15.12 24.12 12.34
N GLN A 216 14.65 23.22 11.47
CA GLN A 216 13.29 22.67 11.51
C GLN A 216 13.04 21.85 12.77
N LYS A 217 14.00 21.01 13.19
CA LYS A 217 13.89 20.22 14.44
C LYS A 217 13.70 21.14 15.64
N ARG A 218 14.57 22.17 15.76
CA ARG A 218 14.46 23.15 16.86
C ARG A 218 13.16 23.93 16.81
N ALA A 219 12.66 24.27 15.63
CA ALA A 219 11.39 24.99 15.49
C ALA A 219 10.19 24.12 15.89
N ALA A 220 10.18 22.84 15.51
CA ALA A 220 9.14 21.91 15.88
C ALA A 220 9.14 21.60 17.39
N GLU A 221 10.32 21.36 17.97
CA GLU A 221 10.48 21.02 19.40
C GLU A 221 10.18 22.19 20.34
N ASN A 222 10.58 23.41 19.98
CA ASN A 222 10.49 24.57 20.89
C ASN A 222 9.16 25.32 20.82
N ARG A 223 8.34 25.10 19.79
CA ARG A 223 7.04 25.76 19.65
C ARG A 223 6.10 25.39 20.79
N ASP A 224 6.00 24.09 21.07
CA ASP A 224 5.26 23.54 22.21
C ASP A 224 5.92 22.24 22.66
N ARG A 225 6.89 22.37 23.56
CA ARG A 225 7.71 21.25 24.03
C ARG A 225 6.90 20.19 24.77
N GLN A 226 5.82 20.58 25.45
CA GLN A 226 4.98 19.63 26.18
C GLN A 226 4.17 18.81 25.18
N GLN A 227 3.49 19.47 24.25
CA GLN A 227 2.69 18.79 23.24
C GLN A 227 3.54 17.94 22.30
N PHE A 228 4.73 18.42 21.94
CA PHE A 228 5.67 17.66 21.11
C PHE A 228 6.08 16.34 21.77
N ASN A 229 6.44 16.39 23.05
CA ASN A 229 6.82 15.19 23.79
C ASN A 229 5.66 14.21 23.98
N ALA A 230 4.45 14.72 24.25
CA ALA A 230 3.26 13.88 24.36
C ALA A 230 2.98 13.15 23.03
N CYS A 231 2.93 13.89 21.91
CA CYS A 231 2.71 13.30 20.59
C CYS A 231 3.80 12.30 20.19
N ARG A 232 5.05 12.54 20.59
CA ARG A 232 6.15 11.58 20.36
C ARG A 232 5.96 10.29 21.14
N ILE A 233 5.51 10.35 22.39
CA ILE A 233 5.20 9.17 23.23
C ILE A 233 4.03 8.40 22.63
N ASP A 234 2.93 9.08 22.28
CA ASP A 234 1.75 8.45 21.69
C ASP A 234 2.09 7.75 20.36
N SER A 235 2.93 8.39 19.53
CA SER A 235 3.40 7.81 18.26
C SER A 235 4.27 6.57 18.49
N MET A 236 5.15 6.59 19.50
CA MET A 236 5.96 5.43 19.90
C MET A 236 5.07 4.26 20.36
N ASP A 237 4.03 4.52 21.14
CA ASP A 237 3.09 3.50 21.59
C ASP A 237 2.29 2.88 20.44
N ILE A 238 1.98 3.68 19.41
CA ILE A 238 1.38 3.18 18.17
C ILE A 238 2.37 2.29 17.42
N VAL A 239 3.63 2.70 17.26
CA VAL A 239 4.68 1.90 16.61
C VAL A 239 4.88 0.56 17.31
N ASN A 240 4.97 0.55 18.64
CA ASN A 240 5.12 -0.68 19.42
C ASN A 240 3.95 -1.64 19.20
N ARG A 241 2.71 -1.11 19.22
CA ARG A 241 1.52 -1.92 18.93
C ARG A 241 1.53 -2.47 17.49
N ILE A 242 1.99 -1.70 16.51
CA ILE A 242 2.14 -2.18 15.12
C ILE A 242 3.14 -3.33 15.05
N ASN A 243 4.28 -3.21 15.73
CA ASN A 243 5.31 -4.24 15.76
C ASN A 243 4.78 -5.54 16.37
N GLU A 244 4.29 -5.49 17.60
CA GLU A 244 3.89 -6.67 18.38
C GLU A 244 2.65 -7.36 17.80
N LYS A 245 1.64 -6.60 17.38
CA LYS A 245 0.36 -7.15 16.95
C LYS A 245 0.34 -7.57 15.49
N TYR A 246 1.10 -6.90 14.63
CA TYR A 246 1.01 -7.07 13.18
C TYR A 246 2.33 -7.56 12.56
N LEU A 247 3.43 -6.80 12.69
CA LEU A 247 4.68 -7.12 11.99
C LEU A 247 5.34 -8.39 12.51
N GLU A 248 5.35 -8.64 13.82
CA GLU A 248 5.90 -9.88 14.38
C GLU A 248 5.13 -11.13 13.93
N ARG A 249 3.83 -11.00 13.65
CA ARG A 249 2.98 -12.10 13.17
C ARG A 249 3.01 -12.26 11.65
N ASN A 250 3.53 -11.26 10.94
CA ASN A 250 3.69 -11.32 9.49
C ASN A 250 4.94 -12.13 9.15
N SER A 251 4.77 -13.28 8.49
CA SER A 251 5.89 -14.14 8.11
C SER A 251 6.85 -13.46 7.13
N TYR A 252 6.37 -12.47 6.36
CA TYR A 252 7.20 -11.69 5.45
C TYR A 252 8.26 -10.86 6.20
N ASN A 253 8.00 -10.51 7.47
CA ASN A 253 8.93 -9.79 8.33
C ASN A 253 10.04 -10.68 8.93
N ARG A 254 9.92 -12.01 8.82
CA ARG A 254 10.83 -12.96 9.47
C ARG A 254 11.72 -13.65 8.43
N VAL A 255 13.02 -13.41 8.54
CA VAL A 255 14.04 -14.12 7.75
C VAL A 255 14.69 -15.17 8.63
N ASP A 256 14.35 -16.45 8.41
CA ASP A 256 14.99 -17.56 9.10
C ASP A 256 16.34 -17.88 8.45
N LEU A 257 17.40 -17.27 8.98
CA LEU A 257 18.77 -17.50 8.51
C LEU A 257 19.19 -18.96 8.71
N SER A 258 18.69 -19.64 9.74
CA SER A 258 19.01 -21.04 9.97
C SER A 258 18.45 -21.91 8.86
N TYR A 259 17.23 -21.63 8.40
CA TYR A 259 16.63 -22.30 7.26
C TYR A 259 17.38 -22.01 5.95
N ILE A 260 17.72 -20.75 5.69
CA ILE A 260 18.42 -20.32 4.46
C ILE A 260 19.81 -20.96 4.37
N PHE A 261 20.55 -21.01 5.48
CA PHE A 261 21.91 -21.54 5.51
C PHE A 261 22.01 -23.01 5.95
N ALA A 262 20.89 -23.68 6.25
CA ALA A 262 20.88 -25.10 6.61
C ALA A 262 21.63 -26.02 5.61
N PRO A 263 21.56 -25.80 4.27
CA PRO A 263 22.35 -26.58 3.33
C PRO A 263 23.87 -26.36 3.44
N MET A 264 24.30 -25.18 3.91
CA MET A 264 25.72 -24.83 4.09
C MET A 264 26.29 -25.31 5.43
N MET A 265 25.43 -25.63 6.40
CA MET A 265 25.82 -26.11 7.74
C MET A 265 25.99 -27.63 7.81
N LYS A 266 25.69 -28.38 6.74
CA LYS A 266 26.02 -29.81 6.63
C LYS A 266 27.48 -29.97 6.14
N ILE A 267 28.43 -29.66 7.01
CA ILE A 267 29.85 -30.04 6.88
C ILE A 267 30.24 -30.80 8.15
#